data_AF-A0A250X0L1-F1
#
_entry.id   AF-A0A250X0L1-F1
#
_cell.length_a   1.000
_cell.length_b   1.000
_cell.length_c   1.000
_cell.angle_alpha   90.00
_cell.angle_beta   90.00
_cell.angle_gamma   90.00
#
_symmetry.space_group_name_H-M   'P 1'
#
loop_
_entity.id
_entity.type
_entity.pdbx_description
1 polymer ?
#
loop_
_entity_poly.entity_id
_entity_poly.type
_entity_poly.pdbx_seq_one_letter_code
_entity_poly.pdbx_strand_id
1 'polypeptide(L)'
;MSNPVPEHSAPHIRDVFARMSMNNSETVALIGGGHAFGKAHGACPTGAGPDPKESPEAPGWPGTCGSGPEKGKGKNTFTAGFELQWTTRPTEWTNEYFHSLLNYNFKLVKSPGDAPQFAPVHKPGGPAAPPSEVGMLTTDVALIRDPAYLELVKLYAKDISQLENDFGAAWYKLVTRDMGPATRCINADAPPPQPFQFTLPDPPKVLADFSKVAKAVRKILRSKPGTLLQASASSSSTLRSRSRELLSSSDREGEEAVSTSVVAEWIAPDTDHAGNSYYSALLVQLAWQCASTFRSTDYQGGCNGARIKLSPQKDWEVNKGMNELLMVLTGIKSQFDWGPGGALSWADLIVIAGTVALEDAAGTSAPHFEFCGGRVDARHGDGGPEYLAPRDIPNAVLAAREEMLLLGLTPRQAVALQARLRSPSRQALLGYSGSWNPASPDQLSNSYFKVLLNTHWEPHTSAAESTMMPALLSFKSTSSSKMKMHLLWRSLHEHFG
;
A
#
# COMPACT_ATOMS: atom_id res chain seq x y z
N MET A 1 10.07 17.31 -19.28
CA MET A 1 9.17 17.71 -20.39
C MET A 1 9.79 18.81 -21.27
N SER A 2 11.11 18.82 -21.48
CA SER A 2 11.79 19.84 -22.32
C SER A 2 11.85 19.46 -23.80
N ASN A 3 11.63 18.19 -24.13
CA ASN A 3 11.58 17.70 -25.50
C ASN A 3 10.11 17.45 -25.92
N PRO A 4 9.53 18.25 -26.83
CA PRO A 4 8.10 18.21 -27.14
C PRO A 4 7.74 17.09 -28.11
N VAL A 5 8.04 15.84 -27.73
CA VAL A 5 7.74 14.62 -28.51
C VAL A 5 6.60 13.86 -27.83
N PRO A 6 5.35 13.94 -28.35
CA PRO A 6 4.18 13.34 -27.71
C PRO A 6 4.30 11.83 -27.45
N GLU A 7 4.95 11.09 -28.35
CA GLU A 7 5.16 9.64 -28.26
C GLU A 7 5.96 9.24 -27.01
N HIS A 8 6.88 10.10 -26.56
CA HIS A 8 7.66 9.86 -25.35
C HIS A 8 6.91 10.27 -24.08
N SER A 9 5.83 11.05 -24.21
CA SER A 9 5.09 11.57 -23.07
C SER A 9 4.06 10.59 -22.53
N ALA A 10 3.37 9.82 -23.39
CA ALA A 10 2.33 8.90 -22.93
C ALA A 10 2.82 7.80 -21.96
N PRO A 11 3.98 7.15 -22.19
CA PRO A 11 4.53 6.20 -21.21
C PRO A 11 4.83 6.85 -19.85
N HIS A 12 5.32 8.09 -19.86
CA HIS A 12 5.60 8.83 -18.64
C HIS A 12 4.33 9.25 -17.90
N ILE A 13 3.30 9.73 -18.63
CA ILE A 13 1.98 10.02 -18.05
C ILE A 13 1.45 8.76 -17.36
N ARG A 14 1.49 7.61 -18.05
CA ARG A 14 1.03 6.33 -17.48
C ARG A 14 1.78 5.95 -16.22
N ASP A 15 3.10 6.01 -16.23
CA ASP A 15 3.93 5.65 -15.07
C ASP A 15 3.64 6.56 -13.87
N VAL A 16 3.58 7.88 -14.07
CA VAL A 16 3.30 8.84 -12.99
C VAL A 16 1.89 8.64 -12.43
N PHE A 17 0.87 8.57 -13.28
CA PHE A 17 -0.51 8.39 -12.82
C PHE A 17 -0.72 7.03 -12.15
N ALA A 18 -0.09 5.95 -12.65
CA ALA A 18 -0.13 4.63 -12.01
C ALA A 18 0.49 4.65 -10.61
N ARG A 19 1.62 5.35 -10.42
CA ARG A 19 2.22 5.58 -9.08
C ARG A 19 1.34 6.41 -8.16
N MET A 20 0.44 7.21 -8.73
CA MET A 20 -0.60 7.96 -8.03
C MET A 20 -1.92 7.16 -7.93
N SER A 21 -1.88 5.85 -8.17
CA SER A 21 -3.04 4.95 -8.11
C SER A 21 -4.16 5.29 -9.10
N MET A 22 -3.84 5.85 -10.26
CA MET A 22 -4.79 6.11 -11.34
C MET A 22 -4.52 5.18 -12.53
N ASN A 23 -5.56 4.49 -13.00
CA ASN A 23 -5.50 3.65 -14.18
C ASN A 23 -5.64 4.49 -15.48
N ASN A 24 -5.66 3.83 -16.64
CA ASN A 24 -5.75 4.55 -17.92
C ASN A 24 -7.04 5.37 -18.08
N SER A 25 -8.22 4.85 -17.72
CA SER A 25 -9.49 5.58 -17.87
C SER A 25 -9.54 6.78 -16.93
N GLU A 26 -9.16 6.59 -15.67
CA GLU A 26 -9.05 7.67 -14.67
C GLU A 26 -8.06 8.75 -15.13
N THR A 27 -6.92 8.36 -15.71
CA THR A 27 -5.91 9.28 -16.23
C THR A 27 -6.44 10.13 -17.38
N VAL A 28 -7.03 9.49 -18.40
CA VAL A 28 -7.54 10.21 -19.58
C VAL A 28 -8.73 11.09 -19.20
N ALA A 29 -9.62 10.60 -18.35
CA ALA A 29 -10.75 11.38 -17.83
C ALA A 29 -10.26 12.61 -17.04
N LEU A 30 -9.30 12.46 -16.12
CA LEU A 30 -8.75 13.57 -15.34
C LEU A 30 -8.06 14.62 -16.21
N ILE A 31 -7.24 14.20 -17.17
CA ILE A 31 -6.53 15.12 -18.07
C ILE A 31 -7.55 15.88 -18.94
N GLY A 32 -8.41 15.16 -19.67
CA GLY A 32 -9.32 15.79 -20.62
C GLY A 32 -10.50 16.53 -19.96
N GLY A 33 -11.00 16.03 -18.83
CA GLY A 33 -12.01 16.73 -18.04
C GLY A 33 -11.44 17.98 -17.34
N GLY A 34 -10.21 17.91 -16.83
CA GLY A 34 -9.53 19.10 -16.29
C GLY A 34 -9.25 20.15 -17.36
N HIS A 35 -8.68 19.72 -18.49
CA HIS A 35 -8.39 20.58 -19.64
C HIS A 35 -9.62 20.93 -20.50
N ALA A 36 -10.83 20.51 -20.12
CA ALA A 36 -12.05 21.07 -20.70
C ALA A 36 -12.27 22.54 -20.27
N PHE A 37 -11.62 22.97 -19.18
CA PHE A 37 -11.76 24.29 -18.59
C PHE A 37 -10.45 25.10 -18.59
N GLY A 38 -10.63 26.42 -18.58
CA GLY A 38 -9.56 27.38 -18.33
C GLY A 38 -8.52 27.47 -19.44
N LYS A 39 -7.32 27.89 -19.05
CA LYS A 39 -6.19 28.15 -19.95
C LYS A 39 -4.86 28.04 -19.21
N ALA A 40 -3.77 27.86 -19.94
CA ALA A 40 -2.42 28.05 -19.46
C ALA A 40 -1.96 29.52 -19.61
N HIS A 41 -0.92 29.92 -18.85
CA HIS A 41 -0.42 31.30 -18.81
C HIS A 41 1.11 31.40 -18.99
N GLY A 42 1.51 32.27 -19.92
CA GLY A 42 2.86 32.46 -20.42
C GLY A 42 2.94 33.71 -21.28
N ALA A 43 2.45 34.84 -20.78
CA ALA A 43 2.26 36.07 -21.56
C ALA A 43 3.55 36.74 -22.07
N CYS A 44 4.73 36.37 -21.56
CA CYS A 44 6.01 36.97 -21.93
C CYS A 44 7.20 36.09 -21.53
N PRO A 45 8.42 36.36 -22.00
CA PRO A 45 9.59 35.53 -21.69
C PRO A 45 10.20 35.79 -20.30
N THR A 46 9.81 36.85 -19.59
CA THR A 46 10.44 37.24 -18.32
C THR A 46 9.95 36.46 -17.11
N GLY A 47 8.87 35.67 -17.23
CA GLY A 47 8.50 34.66 -16.23
C GLY A 47 7.61 35.08 -15.06
N ALA A 48 7.52 34.20 -14.07
CA ALA A 48 6.63 34.32 -12.90
C ALA A 48 7.16 35.27 -11.80
N GLY A 49 8.43 35.70 -11.88
CA GLY A 49 9.10 36.43 -10.80
C GLY A 49 9.59 35.51 -9.68
N PRO A 50 10.09 36.08 -8.57
CA PRO A 50 10.62 35.31 -7.43
C PRO A 50 9.52 34.45 -6.79
N ASP A 51 9.92 33.31 -6.24
CA ASP A 51 9.00 32.42 -5.52
C ASP A 51 8.68 32.94 -4.10
N PRO A 52 7.66 32.39 -3.42
CA PRO A 52 7.27 32.84 -2.09
C PRO A 52 8.36 32.73 -1.00
N LYS A 53 9.39 31.88 -1.16
CA LYS A 53 10.52 31.81 -0.22
C LYS A 53 11.49 32.96 -0.44
N GLU A 54 11.71 33.34 -1.69
CA GLU A 54 12.59 34.45 -2.07
C GLU A 54 11.93 35.82 -1.81
N SER A 55 10.60 35.89 -1.87
CA SER A 55 9.84 37.12 -1.57
C SER A 55 8.63 36.85 -0.67
N PRO A 56 8.83 36.65 0.64
CA PRO A 56 7.76 36.29 1.58
C PRO A 56 6.71 37.39 1.79
N GLU A 57 7.07 38.65 1.54
CA GLU A 57 6.18 39.81 1.69
C GLU A 57 5.36 40.10 0.42
N ALA A 58 5.75 39.50 -0.71
CA ALA A 58 4.95 39.56 -1.93
C ALA A 58 3.79 38.55 -1.87
N PRO A 59 2.71 38.74 -2.64
CA PRO A 59 1.57 37.81 -2.69
C PRO A 59 1.90 36.48 -3.41
N GLY A 60 3.14 36.00 -3.34
CA GLY A 60 3.68 34.86 -4.08
C GLY A 60 4.39 35.29 -5.36
N TRP A 61 4.27 34.51 -6.44
CA TRP A 61 4.85 34.79 -7.76
C TRP A 61 4.25 36.06 -8.38
N PRO A 62 4.92 37.23 -8.30
CA PRO A 62 4.29 38.51 -8.62
C PRO A 62 4.11 38.76 -10.13
N GLY A 63 4.73 37.93 -10.97
CA GLY A 63 4.77 38.09 -12.42
C GLY A 63 5.66 39.24 -12.87
N THR A 64 6.36 39.07 -13.98
CA THR A 64 7.25 40.12 -14.52
C THR A 64 6.72 40.74 -15.82
N CYS A 65 5.70 40.13 -16.43
CA CYS A 65 5.12 40.59 -17.69
C CYS A 65 4.30 41.88 -17.53
N GLY A 66 4.38 42.77 -18.53
CA GLY A 66 3.63 44.02 -18.54
C GLY A 66 4.21 45.10 -17.61
N SER A 67 3.42 46.15 -17.37
CA SER A 67 3.81 47.31 -16.57
C SER A 67 2.62 47.91 -15.81
N GLY A 68 2.91 48.80 -14.86
CA GLY A 68 1.89 49.47 -14.06
C GLY A 68 1.09 48.52 -13.13
N PRO A 69 -0.13 48.91 -12.73
CA PRO A 69 -0.96 48.14 -11.79
C PRO A 69 -1.34 46.72 -12.26
N GLU A 70 -1.38 46.52 -13.58
CA GLU A 70 -1.71 45.25 -14.25
C GLU A 70 -0.49 44.35 -14.53
N LYS A 71 0.71 44.78 -14.11
CA LYS A 71 1.92 43.96 -14.23
C LYS A 71 1.70 42.61 -13.53
N GLY A 72 1.98 41.53 -14.25
CA GLY A 72 1.84 40.15 -13.77
C GLY A 72 0.41 39.63 -13.63
N LYS A 73 -0.62 40.40 -14.04
CA LYS A 73 -2.04 40.07 -13.82
C LYS A 73 -2.85 40.03 -15.13
N GLY A 74 -3.97 39.31 -15.10
CA GLY A 74 -4.90 39.25 -16.23
C GLY A 74 -4.22 38.77 -17.51
N LYS A 75 -4.23 39.61 -18.56
CA LYS A 75 -3.55 39.34 -19.83
C LYS A 75 -2.02 39.26 -19.74
N ASN A 76 -1.44 39.74 -18.63
CA ASN A 76 -0.01 39.70 -18.35
C ASN A 76 0.38 38.55 -17.40
N THR A 77 -0.51 37.59 -17.15
CA THR A 77 -0.22 36.47 -16.24
C THR A 77 0.85 35.54 -16.83
N PHE A 78 1.77 35.08 -15.99
CA PHE A 78 2.71 34.00 -16.31
C PHE A 78 2.65 32.94 -15.21
N THR A 79 2.57 31.66 -15.58
CA THR A 79 2.61 30.53 -14.64
C THR A 79 3.51 29.42 -15.14
N ALA A 80 3.08 28.71 -16.18
CA ALA A 80 3.80 27.56 -16.73
C ALA A 80 4.64 27.91 -17.97
N GLY A 81 4.45 29.12 -18.52
CA GLY A 81 5.10 29.56 -19.75
C GLY A 81 4.33 29.18 -21.02
N PHE A 82 3.40 28.23 -20.98
CA PHE A 82 2.46 27.98 -22.08
C PHE A 82 1.38 29.05 -22.15
N GLU A 83 0.90 29.39 -23.35
CA GLU A 83 -0.15 30.39 -23.55
C GLU A 83 -1.18 29.85 -24.54
N LEU A 84 -2.20 29.16 -24.01
CA LEU A 84 -3.29 28.56 -24.78
C LEU A 84 -4.51 28.33 -23.88
N GLN A 85 -5.69 28.27 -24.49
CA GLN A 85 -6.86 27.59 -23.93
C GLN A 85 -7.11 26.30 -24.71
N TRP A 86 -7.73 25.30 -24.10
CA TRP A 86 -7.93 24.01 -24.75
C TRP A 86 -9.21 23.91 -25.57
N THR A 87 -10.22 24.72 -25.23
CA THR A 87 -11.55 24.73 -25.83
C THR A 87 -11.93 26.15 -26.26
N THR A 88 -12.89 26.28 -27.16
CA THR A 88 -13.45 27.60 -27.55
C THR A 88 -14.27 28.25 -26.44
N ARG A 89 -14.80 27.43 -25.51
CA ARG A 89 -15.62 27.86 -24.37
C ARG A 89 -14.99 27.40 -23.06
N PRO A 90 -13.90 28.03 -22.59
CA PRO A 90 -13.10 27.56 -21.46
C PRO A 90 -13.81 27.63 -20.10
N THR A 91 -15.05 28.10 -20.04
CA THR A 91 -15.87 28.18 -18.82
C THR A 91 -17.11 27.29 -18.87
N GLU A 92 -17.24 26.43 -19.87
CA GLU A 92 -18.38 25.53 -20.05
C GLU A 92 -17.93 24.06 -20.06
N TRP A 93 -18.64 23.20 -19.33
CA TRP A 93 -18.40 21.77 -19.37
C TRP A 93 -18.85 21.19 -20.71
N THR A 94 -17.89 20.70 -21.51
CA THR A 94 -18.14 20.06 -22.79
C THR A 94 -17.08 18.98 -23.04
N ASN A 95 -17.31 18.09 -24.00
CA ASN A 95 -16.30 17.15 -24.48
C ASN A 95 -15.53 17.67 -25.73
N GLU A 96 -15.53 19.00 -25.96
CA GLU A 96 -14.86 19.65 -27.10
C GLU A 96 -13.34 19.37 -27.12
N TYR A 97 -12.71 19.24 -25.95
CA TYR A 97 -11.31 18.84 -25.81
C TYR A 97 -11.02 17.54 -26.59
N PHE A 98 -11.84 16.50 -26.39
CA PHE A 98 -11.66 15.20 -27.04
C PHE A 98 -11.99 15.25 -28.52
N HIS A 99 -13.03 16.01 -28.92
CA HIS A 99 -13.31 16.24 -30.34
C HIS A 99 -12.14 16.93 -31.05
N SER A 100 -11.52 17.92 -30.42
CA SER A 100 -10.39 18.66 -30.97
C SER A 100 -9.18 17.75 -31.22
N LEU A 101 -8.88 16.85 -30.28
CA LEU A 101 -7.81 15.86 -30.42
C LEU A 101 -8.01 14.92 -31.63
N LEU A 102 -9.26 14.60 -32.00
CA LEU A 102 -9.55 13.66 -33.11
C LEU A 102 -9.67 14.36 -34.47
N ASN A 103 -10.11 15.62 -34.48
CA ASN A 103 -10.54 16.33 -35.67
C ASN A 103 -9.49 17.27 -36.26
N TYR A 104 -8.40 17.57 -35.53
CA TYR A 104 -7.32 18.43 -36.01
C TYR A 104 -5.99 17.69 -36.11
N ASN A 105 -5.12 18.19 -36.98
CA ASN A 105 -3.69 17.93 -36.92
C ASN A 105 -3.03 18.93 -35.97
N PHE A 106 -1.81 18.68 -35.51
CA PHE A 106 -1.14 19.54 -34.52
C PHE A 106 0.25 19.93 -34.99
N LYS A 107 0.51 21.24 -35.03
CA LYS A 107 1.80 21.82 -35.40
C LYS A 107 2.48 22.40 -34.16
N LEU A 108 3.74 22.05 -33.94
CA LEU A 108 4.57 22.61 -32.88
C LEU A 108 4.79 24.12 -33.10
N VAL A 109 4.52 24.90 -32.06
CA VAL A 109 4.73 26.36 -31.98
C VAL A 109 5.34 26.71 -30.61
N LYS A 110 5.80 27.95 -30.46
CA LYS A 110 6.27 28.49 -29.19
C LYS A 110 5.30 29.54 -28.67
N SER A 111 5.03 29.52 -27.36
CA SER A 111 4.29 30.58 -26.67
C SER A 111 5.11 31.87 -26.57
N PRO A 112 4.49 33.00 -26.18
CA PRO A 112 5.24 34.20 -25.78
C PRO A 112 6.19 33.98 -24.60
N GLY A 113 5.92 32.97 -23.77
CA GLY A 113 6.78 32.50 -22.68
C GLY A 113 7.87 31.51 -23.10
N ASP A 114 8.13 31.37 -24.40
CA ASP A 114 9.12 30.46 -25.00
C ASP A 114 8.90 28.96 -24.74
N ALA A 115 7.69 28.57 -24.30
CA ALA A 115 7.35 27.18 -24.03
C ALA A 115 6.82 26.49 -25.31
N PRO A 116 7.24 25.24 -25.59
CA PRO A 116 6.77 24.49 -26.76
C PRO A 116 5.32 23.99 -26.56
N GLN A 117 4.42 24.34 -27.47
CA GLN A 117 3.01 23.91 -27.46
C GLN A 117 2.53 23.59 -28.87
N PHE A 118 1.31 23.08 -29.01
CA PHE A 118 0.76 22.68 -30.32
C PHE A 118 -0.44 23.55 -30.71
N ALA A 119 -0.39 24.10 -31.92
CA ALA A 119 -1.53 24.76 -32.55
C ALA A 119 -2.30 23.75 -33.42
N PRO A 120 -3.64 23.73 -33.35
CA PRO A 120 -4.46 22.91 -34.23
C PRO A 120 -4.37 23.40 -35.67
N VAL A 121 -4.27 22.46 -36.60
CA VAL A 121 -4.25 22.68 -38.04
C VAL A 121 -5.41 21.89 -38.64
N HIS A 122 -6.12 22.53 -39.57
CA HIS A 122 -7.26 21.91 -40.24
C HIS A 122 -6.88 20.53 -40.83
N LYS A 123 -7.75 19.56 -40.59
CA LYS A 123 -7.68 18.22 -41.18
C LYS A 123 -8.70 18.17 -42.32
N PRO A 124 -8.34 17.68 -43.52
CA PRO A 124 -9.29 17.59 -44.63
C PRO A 124 -10.57 16.85 -44.23
N GLY A 125 -11.73 17.46 -44.50
CA GLY A 125 -13.05 16.93 -44.11
C GLY A 125 -13.41 17.13 -42.63
N GLY A 126 -12.56 17.79 -41.86
CA GLY A 126 -12.82 18.19 -40.48
C GLY A 126 -13.52 19.56 -40.36
N PRO A 127 -13.82 20.00 -39.13
CA PRO A 127 -14.37 21.32 -38.87
C PRO A 127 -13.39 22.44 -39.24
N ALA A 128 -13.92 23.67 -39.31
CA ALA A 128 -13.10 24.87 -39.51
C ALA A 128 -12.00 24.99 -38.44
N ALA A 129 -10.92 25.71 -38.77
CA ALA A 129 -9.86 25.97 -37.80
C ALA A 129 -10.43 26.74 -36.59
N PRO A 130 -10.07 26.36 -35.35
CA PRO A 130 -10.54 27.05 -34.17
C PRO A 130 -9.83 28.42 -34.02
N PRO A 131 -10.29 29.28 -33.09
CA PRO A 131 -9.58 30.51 -32.72
C PRO A 131 -8.10 30.25 -32.39
N SER A 132 -7.25 31.24 -32.64
CA SER A 132 -5.78 31.13 -32.49
C SER A 132 -5.31 30.85 -31.05
N GLU A 133 -6.17 31.14 -30.08
CA GLU A 133 -5.96 30.89 -28.66
C GLU A 133 -6.10 29.41 -28.31
N VAL A 134 -6.79 28.62 -29.15
CA VAL A 134 -6.98 27.19 -28.93
C VAL A 134 -5.69 26.45 -29.24
N GLY A 135 -5.21 25.65 -28.28
CA GLY A 135 -3.98 24.88 -28.41
C GLY A 135 -4.00 23.61 -27.56
N MET A 136 -2.94 22.82 -27.68
CA MET A 136 -2.72 21.59 -26.92
C MET A 136 -1.29 21.54 -26.38
N LEU A 137 -1.10 20.96 -25.20
CA LEU A 137 0.22 20.63 -24.69
C LEU A 137 0.76 19.36 -25.35
N THR A 138 2.08 19.12 -25.24
CA THR A 138 2.69 17.85 -25.67
C THR A 138 1.99 16.64 -25.02
N THR A 139 1.61 16.77 -23.75
CA THR A 139 0.91 15.74 -22.97
C THR A 139 -0.52 15.48 -23.45
N ASP A 140 -1.19 16.50 -23.99
CA ASP A 140 -2.54 16.35 -24.56
C ASP A 140 -2.48 15.59 -25.88
N VAL A 141 -1.58 16.00 -26.78
CA VAL A 141 -1.36 15.31 -28.06
C VAL A 141 -0.87 13.88 -27.84
N ALA A 142 -0.19 13.60 -26.73
CA ALA A 142 0.25 12.24 -26.39
C ALA A 142 -0.91 11.25 -26.23
N LEU A 143 -2.10 11.72 -25.83
CA LEU A 143 -3.27 10.86 -25.63
C LEU A 143 -3.75 10.19 -26.92
N ILE A 144 -3.53 10.82 -28.08
CA ILE A 144 -3.88 10.24 -29.39
C ILE A 144 -2.72 9.47 -30.05
N ARG A 145 -1.53 9.47 -29.45
CA ARG A 145 -0.37 8.70 -29.92
C ARG A 145 -0.23 7.34 -29.24
N ASP A 146 -0.86 7.18 -28.08
CA ASP A 146 -0.91 5.91 -27.38
C ASP A 146 -2.20 5.14 -27.72
N PRO A 147 -2.11 3.89 -28.20
CA PRO A 147 -3.30 3.14 -28.62
C PRO A 147 -4.35 2.95 -27.53
N ALA A 148 -3.94 2.74 -26.26
CA ALA A 148 -4.88 2.52 -25.17
C ALA A 148 -5.59 3.81 -24.76
N TYR A 149 -4.87 4.94 -24.75
CA TYR A 149 -5.48 6.24 -24.51
C TYR A 149 -6.36 6.71 -25.67
N LEU A 150 -5.98 6.41 -26.92
CA LEU A 150 -6.76 6.79 -28.09
C LEU A 150 -8.17 6.18 -28.07
N GLU A 151 -8.33 4.94 -27.61
CA GLU A 151 -9.66 4.33 -27.48
C GLU A 151 -10.54 5.06 -26.44
N LEU A 152 -9.94 5.51 -25.33
CA LEU A 152 -10.64 6.32 -24.32
C LEU A 152 -10.97 7.73 -24.84
N VAL A 153 -10.06 8.36 -25.59
CA VAL A 153 -10.32 9.64 -26.26
C VAL A 153 -11.50 9.53 -27.23
N LYS A 154 -11.57 8.46 -28.02
CA LYS A 154 -12.71 8.19 -28.91
C LYS A 154 -14.01 7.97 -28.13
N LEU A 155 -13.95 7.24 -27.01
CA LEU A 155 -15.11 7.01 -26.15
C LEU A 155 -15.66 8.33 -25.61
N TYR A 156 -14.83 9.16 -24.99
CA TYR A 156 -15.26 10.42 -24.38
C TYR A 156 -15.65 11.50 -25.40
N ALA A 157 -15.06 11.48 -26.60
CA ALA A 157 -15.54 12.30 -27.71
C ALA A 157 -16.94 11.87 -28.18
N LYS A 158 -17.25 10.58 -28.16
CA LYS A 158 -18.54 10.07 -28.62
C LYS A 158 -19.65 10.22 -27.57
N ASP A 159 -19.30 10.04 -26.30
CA ASP A 159 -20.25 9.93 -25.18
C ASP A 159 -19.80 10.80 -24.00
N ILE A 160 -20.43 11.97 -23.86
CA ILE A 160 -20.14 12.88 -22.74
C ILE A 160 -20.63 12.34 -21.40
N SER A 161 -21.67 11.51 -21.37
CA SER A 161 -22.16 10.92 -20.11
C SER A 161 -21.16 9.91 -19.56
N GLN A 162 -20.47 9.16 -20.43
CA GLN A 162 -19.36 8.32 -20.00
C GLN A 162 -18.18 9.13 -19.45
N LEU A 163 -17.86 10.28 -20.07
CA LEU A 163 -16.85 11.21 -19.53
C LEU A 163 -17.26 11.75 -18.16
N GLU A 164 -18.51 12.17 -17.99
CA GLU A 164 -19.03 12.71 -16.73
C GLU A 164 -18.93 11.70 -15.59
N ASN A 165 -19.31 10.45 -15.85
CA ASN A 165 -19.22 9.37 -14.87
C ASN A 165 -17.76 9.09 -14.48
N ASP A 166 -16.88 8.91 -15.47
CA ASP A 166 -15.48 8.56 -15.21
C ASP A 166 -14.70 9.72 -14.59
N PHE A 167 -14.92 10.96 -15.05
CA PHE A 167 -14.29 12.15 -14.47
C PHE A 167 -14.78 12.40 -13.05
N GLY A 168 -16.09 12.29 -12.79
CA GLY A 168 -16.64 12.44 -11.44
C GLY A 168 -16.06 11.43 -10.45
N ALA A 169 -15.99 10.15 -10.84
CA ALA A 169 -15.41 9.10 -10.03
C ALA A 169 -13.89 9.30 -9.82
N ALA A 170 -13.14 9.63 -10.88
CA ALA A 170 -11.70 9.85 -10.81
C ALA A 170 -11.32 11.11 -10.02
N TRP A 171 -12.09 12.19 -10.16
CA TRP A 171 -11.93 13.42 -9.36
C TRP A 171 -12.18 13.14 -7.88
N TYR A 172 -13.28 12.46 -7.55
CA TYR A 172 -13.56 12.06 -6.17
C TYR A 172 -12.41 11.24 -5.59
N LYS A 173 -11.93 10.22 -6.31
CA LYS A 173 -10.76 9.43 -5.90
C LYS A 173 -9.50 10.28 -5.75
N LEU A 174 -9.21 11.18 -6.69
CA LEU A 174 -8.02 12.04 -6.66
C LEU A 174 -7.93 12.84 -5.36
N VAL A 175 -9.05 13.45 -4.95
CA VAL A 175 -9.09 14.37 -3.82
C VAL A 175 -9.42 13.70 -2.48
N THR A 176 -9.61 12.36 -2.45
CA THR A 176 -9.93 11.62 -1.23
C THR A 176 -9.12 10.34 -1.01
N ARG A 177 -8.28 9.90 -1.95
CA ARG A 177 -7.50 8.65 -1.83
C ARG A 177 -6.55 8.58 -0.63
N ASP A 178 -6.20 9.73 -0.05
CA ASP A 178 -5.35 9.87 1.14
C ASP A 178 -6.14 9.95 2.45
N MET A 179 -7.48 9.92 2.38
CA MET A 179 -8.33 9.93 3.58
C MET A 179 -8.43 8.56 4.26
N GLY A 180 -7.98 7.48 3.62
CA GLY A 180 -8.04 6.12 4.16
C GLY A 180 -9.47 5.55 4.14
N PRO A 181 -9.90 4.80 5.18
CA PRO A 181 -11.23 4.19 5.25
C PRO A 181 -12.36 5.21 5.14
N ALA A 182 -13.45 4.82 4.49
CA ALA A 182 -14.62 5.68 4.27
C ALA A 182 -15.24 6.25 5.56
N THR A 183 -15.03 5.61 6.71
CA THR A 183 -15.45 6.11 8.03
C THR A 183 -14.81 7.44 8.43
N ARG A 184 -13.77 7.90 7.71
CA ARG A 184 -13.16 9.22 7.91
C ARG A 184 -13.83 10.33 7.08
N CYS A 185 -14.73 9.99 6.16
CA CYS A 185 -15.58 10.94 5.45
C CYS A 185 -16.83 11.22 6.31
N ILE A 186 -16.91 12.42 6.91
CA ILE A 186 -17.93 12.73 7.94
C ILE A 186 -19.02 13.71 7.49
N ASN A 187 -18.99 14.17 6.24
CA ASN A 187 -20.04 15.04 5.71
C ASN A 187 -21.33 14.25 5.44
N ALA A 188 -22.49 14.89 5.64
CA ALA A 188 -23.80 14.24 5.50
C ALA A 188 -24.02 13.64 4.09
N ASP A 189 -23.48 14.30 3.07
CA ASP A 189 -23.61 13.89 1.67
C ASP A 189 -22.40 13.09 1.16
N ALA A 190 -21.65 12.43 2.05
CA ALA A 190 -20.55 11.56 1.64
C ALA A 190 -21.09 10.42 0.74
N PRO A 191 -20.47 10.16 -0.42
CA PRO A 191 -20.91 9.07 -1.27
C PRO A 191 -20.64 7.72 -0.58
N PRO A 192 -21.31 6.63 -1.04
CA PRO A 192 -21.04 5.30 -0.52
C PRO A 192 -19.56 4.92 -0.62
N PRO A 193 -19.06 4.05 0.28
CA PRO A 193 -17.68 3.58 0.25
C PRO A 193 -17.29 3.00 -1.13
N GLN A 194 -16.13 3.42 -1.63
CA GLN A 194 -15.60 3.04 -2.94
C GLN A 194 -14.52 1.96 -2.84
N PRO A 195 -14.29 1.13 -3.88
CA PRO A 195 -13.30 0.05 -3.83
C PRO A 195 -11.89 0.50 -3.44
N PHE A 196 -11.43 1.68 -3.86
CA PHE A 196 -10.11 2.21 -3.51
C PHE A 196 -9.94 2.54 -2.02
N GLN A 197 -11.04 2.58 -1.26
CA GLN A 197 -11.06 2.79 0.19
C GLN A 197 -10.96 1.46 0.96
N PHE A 198 -10.79 0.33 0.28
CA PHE A 198 -10.61 -1.00 0.85
C PHE A 198 -11.70 -1.32 1.89
N THR A 199 -12.95 -1.21 1.45
CA THR A 199 -14.15 -1.26 2.27
C THR A 199 -14.25 -2.54 3.08
N LEU A 200 -14.59 -2.41 4.35
CA LEU A 200 -14.82 -3.53 5.25
C LEU A 200 -16.32 -3.69 5.52
N PRO A 201 -16.80 -4.90 5.87
CA PRO A 201 -18.18 -5.07 6.30
C PRO A 201 -18.44 -4.33 7.62
N ASP A 202 -19.72 -4.09 7.93
CA ASP A 202 -20.09 -3.46 9.19
C ASP A 202 -19.69 -4.34 10.40
N PRO A 203 -19.26 -3.74 11.51
CA PRO A 203 -18.96 -4.48 12.72
C PRO A 203 -20.21 -5.18 13.27
N PRO A 204 -20.06 -6.37 13.85
CA PRO A 204 -21.18 -7.07 14.46
C PRO A 204 -21.72 -6.26 15.66
N LYS A 205 -23.05 -6.24 15.81
CA LYS A 205 -23.73 -5.48 16.87
C LYS A 205 -23.38 -5.96 18.29
N VAL A 206 -23.00 -7.22 18.42
CA VAL A 206 -22.63 -7.84 19.70
C VAL A 206 -21.25 -8.48 19.53
N LEU A 207 -20.29 -8.01 20.31
CA LEU A 207 -18.90 -8.52 20.30
C LEU A 207 -18.73 -9.66 21.29
N ALA A 208 -17.77 -10.54 21.02
CA ALA A 208 -17.37 -11.58 21.96
C ALA A 208 -16.88 -11.01 23.29
N ASP A 209 -17.04 -11.78 24.37
CA ASP A 209 -16.46 -11.48 25.68
C ASP A 209 -14.93 -11.64 25.63
N PHE A 210 -14.24 -10.52 25.38
CA PHE A 210 -12.78 -10.50 25.22
C PHE A 210 -12.02 -10.94 26.48
N SER A 211 -12.63 -10.89 27.67
CA SER A 211 -12.01 -11.43 28.88
C SER A 211 -11.96 -12.96 28.84
N LYS A 212 -13.01 -13.60 28.31
CA LYS A 212 -13.02 -15.06 28.07
C LYS A 212 -12.10 -15.45 26.92
N VAL A 213 -12.06 -14.67 25.85
CA VAL A 213 -11.12 -14.87 24.73
C VAL A 213 -9.68 -14.80 25.24
N ALA A 214 -9.32 -13.75 25.99
CA ALA A 214 -7.99 -13.61 26.58
C ALA A 214 -7.63 -14.79 27.49
N LYS A 215 -8.57 -15.27 28.32
CA LYS A 215 -8.37 -16.46 29.14
C LYS A 215 -8.12 -17.73 28.31
N ALA A 216 -8.80 -17.87 27.16
CA ALA A 216 -8.56 -18.98 26.23
C ALA A 216 -7.19 -18.89 25.57
N VAL A 217 -6.76 -17.68 25.17
CA VAL A 217 -5.40 -17.45 24.65
C VAL A 217 -4.34 -17.82 25.68
N ARG A 218 -4.46 -17.38 26.94
CA ARG A 218 -3.47 -17.72 27.99
C ARG A 218 -3.26 -19.22 28.16
N LYS A 219 -4.31 -20.04 27.97
CA LYS A 219 -4.20 -21.51 28.08
C LYS A 219 -3.33 -22.12 26.99
N ILE A 220 -3.30 -21.53 25.79
CA ILE A 220 -2.53 -22.08 24.66
C ILE A 220 -1.07 -21.63 24.66
N LEU A 221 -0.72 -20.52 25.34
CA LEU A 221 0.61 -19.91 25.27
C LEU A 221 1.75 -20.85 25.65
N ARG A 222 1.53 -21.77 26.59
CA ARG A 222 2.51 -22.78 27.03
C ARG A 222 2.05 -24.23 26.79
N SER A 223 1.09 -24.41 25.87
CA SER A 223 0.58 -25.74 25.51
C SER A 223 1.57 -26.51 24.63
N LYS A 224 1.55 -27.84 24.71
CA LYS A 224 2.34 -28.69 23.80
C LYS A 224 1.69 -28.70 22.40
N PRO A 225 2.46 -28.70 21.30
CA PRO A 225 1.93 -28.60 19.94
C PRO A 225 0.92 -29.69 19.58
N GLY A 226 1.13 -30.94 20.03
CA GLY A 226 0.20 -32.06 19.78
C GLY A 226 -1.21 -31.86 20.36
N THR A 227 -1.35 -31.12 21.46
CA THR A 227 -2.64 -30.83 22.11
C THR A 227 -3.46 -29.81 21.30
N LEU A 228 -2.78 -28.87 20.62
CA LEU A 228 -3.42 -27.82 19.83
C LEU A 228 -3.95 -28.34 18.49
N LEU A 229 -3.24 -29.28 17.87
CA LEU A 229 -3.63 -29.93 16.61
C LEU A 229 -4.88 -30.81 16.73
N GLN A 230 -5.05 -31.50 17.86
CA GLN A 230 -6.26 -32.31 18.12
C GLN A 230 -7.49 -31.42 18.36
N ALA A 231 -7.31 -30.29 19.05
CA ALA A 231 -8.35 -29.31 19.27
C ALA A 231 -8.74 -28.57 17.96
N SER A 232 -7.78 -28.31 17.06
CA SER A 232 -8.06 -27.68 15.77
C SER A 232 -8.74 -28.63 14.78
N ALA A 233 -8.35 -29.90 14.75
CA ALA A 233 -9.00 -30.91 13.89
C ALA A 233 -10.47 -31.17 14.28
N SER A 234 -10.77 -31.21 15.59
CA SER A 234 -12.14 -31.39 16.11
C SER A 234 -13.02 -30.14 15.94
N SER A 235 -12.43 -28.94 15.95
CA SER A 235 -13.15 -27.70 15.67
C SER A 235 -13.34 -27.46 14.16
N SER A 236 -12.37 -27.84 13.33
CA SER A 236 -12.46 -27.78 11.86
C SER A 236 -13.57 -28.69 11.31
N SER A 237 -13.76 -29.90 11.86
CA SER A 237 -14.89 -30.77 11.50
C SER A 237 -16.25 -30.16 11.88
N THR A 238 -16.32 -29.46 13.01
CA THR A 238 -17.53 -28.77 13.51
C THR A 238 -17.84 -27.48 12.74
N LEU A 239 -16.80 -26.74 12.32
CA LEU A 239 -16.95 -25.58 11.44
C LEU A 239 -17.39 -26.03 10.05
N ARG A 240 -16.78 -27.06 9.47
CA ARG A 240 -17.17 -27.62 8.16
C ARG A 240 -18.62 -28.10 8.11
N SER A 241 -19.17 -28.62 9.20
CA SER A 241 -20.58 -29.02 9.24
C SER A 241 -21.53 -27.82 9.28
N ARG A 242 -21.22 -26.79 10.07
CA ARG A 242 -22.01 -25.55 10.16
C ARG A 242 -21.93 -24.65 8.93
N SER A 243 -20.76 -24.55 8.30
CA SER A 243 -20.59 -23.78 7.05
C SER A 243 -21.37 -24.38 5.88
N ARG A 244 -21.53 -25.73 5.85
CA ARG A 244 -22.31 -26.42 4.81
C ARG A 244 -23.80 -26.14 4.87
N GLU A 245 -24.34 -25.77 6.03
CA GLU A 245 -25.76 -25.40 6.19
C GLU A 245 -26.07 -23.96 5.76
N LEU A 246 -25.07 -23.08 5.64
CA LEU A 246 -25.25 -21.63 5.46
C LEU A 246 -24.75 -21.07 4.11
N LEU A 247 -24.06 -21.85 3.28
CA LEU A 247 -23.44 -21.39 2.03
C LEU A 247 -24.12 -21.94 0.77
N SER A 248 -24.23 -21.09 -0.26
CA SER A 248 -24.80 -21.45 -1.57
C SER A 248 -23.80 -22.29 -2.40
N SER A 249 -24.29 -23.02 -3.41
CA SER A 249 -23.51 -24.02 -4.13
C SER A 249 -22.30 -23.48 -4.92
N SER A 250 -22.21 -22.17 -5.17
CA SER A 250 -21.12 -21.54 -5.92
C SER A 250 -19.83 -21.32 -5.13
N ASP A 251 -19.86 -21.44 -3.80
CA ASP A 251 -18.71 -21.14 -2.92
C ASP A 251 -17.86 -22.38 -2.55
N ARG A 252 -17.95 -23.46 -3.34
CA ARG A 252 -17.50 -24.81 -2.96
C ARG A 252 -16.17 -25.29 -3.56
N GLU A 253 -15.37 -24.45 -4.21
CA GLU A 253 -14.09 -24.87 -4.78
C GLU A 253 -12.87 -24.36 -3.99
N GLY A 254 -11.99 -25.27 -3.56
CA GLY A 254 -10.58 -24.93 -3.29
C GLY A 254 -9.94 -25.28 -1.93
N GLU A 255 -10.43 -26.24 -1.13
CA GLU A 255 -9.69 -26.69 0.09
C GLU A 255 -9.14 -28.11 -0.07
N GLU A 256 -7.87 -28.24 -0.45
CA GLU A 256 -7.11 -29.49 -0.36
C GLU A 256 -6.75 -29.79 1.11
N ALA A 257 -6.93 -31.03 1.54
CA ALA A 257 -6.65 -31.46 2.91
C ALA A 257 -5.13 -31.66 3.12
N VAL A 258 -4.48 -30.69 3.77
CA VAL A 258 -3.05 -30.79 4.14
C VAL A 258 -2.87 -31.79 5.30
N SER A 259 -1.89 -32.71 5.17
CA SER A 259 -1.57 -33.73 6.18
C SER A 259 -1.22 -33.12 7.55
N THR A 260 -1.76 -33.70 8.63
CA THR A 260 -1.53 -33.27 10.02
C THR A 260 -0.07 -33.34 10.46
N SER A 261 0.76 -34.18 9.84
CA SER A 261 2.20 -34.26 10.12
C SER A 261 2.97 -33.08 9.53
N VAL A 262 2.55 -32.59 8.35
CA VAL A 262 3.10 -31.39 7.74
C VAL A 262 2.67 -30.18 8.55
N VAL A 263 1.38 -30.06 8.90
CA VAL A 263 0.86 -28.97 9.74
C VAL A 263 1.59 -28.88 11.10
N ALA A 264 1.98 -30.01 11.70
CA ALA A 264 2.69 -30.05 12.98
C ALA A 264 4.11 -29.45 12.92
N GLU A 265 4.80 -29.58 11.79
CA GLU A 265 6.15 -29.03 11.58
C GLU A 265 6.11 -27.49 11.40
N TRP A 266 5.02 -26.96 10.83
CA TRP A 266 4.87 -25.53 10.57
C TRP A 266 4.34 -24.73 11.77
N ILE A 267 3.63 -25.39 12.69
CA ILE A 267 3.08 -24.84 13.95
C ILE A 267 4.07 -24.99 15.12
N ALA A 268 5.34 -25.31 14.84
CA ALA A 268 6.36 -25.48 15.86
C ALA A 268 6.42 -24.25 16.79
N PRO A 269 6.22 -24.44 18.12
CA PRO A 269 6.39 -23.38 19.10
C PRO A 269 7.86 -23.00 19.21
N ASP A 270 8.13 -21.83 19.77
CA ASP A 270 9.46 -21.52 20.26
C ASP A 270 9.74 -22.30 21.55
N THR A 271 11.02 -22.42 21.91
CA THR A 271 11.46 -23.13 23.12
C THR A 271 12.16 -22.17 24.06
N ASP A 272 11.77 -22.17 25.34
CA ASP A 272 12.42 -21.37 26.37
C ASP A 272 13.80 -21.96 26.78
N HIS A 273 14.51 -21.29 27.67
CA HIS A 273 15.83 -21.73 28.16
C HIS A 273 15.79 -23.09 28.89
N ALA A 274 14.62 -23.51 29.36
CA ALA A 274 14.39 -24.76 30.07
C ALA A 274 13.86 -25.88 29.16
N GLY A 275 13.74 -25.64 27.85
CA GLY A 275 13.25 -26.62 26.89
C GLY A 275 11.72 -26.68 26.76
N ASN A 276 10.97 -25.77 27.39
CA ASN A 276 9.51 -25.77 27.32
C ASN A 276 9.01 -24.98 26.11
N SER A 277 7.95 -25.48 25.48
CA SER A 277 7.28 -24.81 24.37
C SER A 277 6.54 -23.55 24.81
N TYR A 278 6.66 -22.48 24.03
CA TYR A 278 5.85 -21.26 24.18
C TYR A 278 5.46 -20.64 22.82
N TYR A 279 4.33 -19.93 22.82
CA TYR A 279 3.77 -19.26 21.64
C TYR A 279 3.77 -17.73 21.75
N SER A 280 4.19 -17.17 22.88
CA SER A 280 4.08 -15.73 23.14
C SER A 280 4.80 -14.89 22.07
N ALA A 281 6.05 -15.21 21.74
CA ALA A 281 6.77 -14.48 20.68
C ALA A 281 6.15 -14.64 19.28
N LEU A 282 5.60 -15.81 18.98
CA LEU A 282 4.90 -16.08 17.72
C LEU A 282 3.65 -15.21 17.57
N LEU A 283 2.80 -15.16 18.60
CA LEU A 283 1.57 -14.38 18.56
C LEU A 283 1.82 -12.87 18.57
N VAL A 284 2.89 -12.41 19.23
CA VAL A 284 3.36 -11.02 19.12
C VAL A 284 3.79 -10.71 17.69
N GLN A 285 4.54 -11.61 17.04
CA GLN A 285 4.94 -11.44 15.64
C GLN A 285 3.73 -11.40 14.71
N LEU A 286 2.74 -12.28 14.90
CA LEU A 286 1.51 -12.30 14.10
C LEU A 286 0.72 -10.98 14.21
N ALA A 287 0.54 -10.48 15.44
CA ALA A 287 -0.12 -9.21 15.68
C ALA A 287 0.68 -8.04 15.08
N TRP A 288 2.02 -8.05 15.20
CA TRP A 288 2.89 -7.06 14.56
C TRP A 288 2.69 -7.07 13.05
N GLN A 289 2.87 -8.21 12.37
CA GLN A 289 2.76 -8.29 10.91
C GLN A 289 1.38 -7.88 10.40
N CYS A 290 0.32 -8.18 11.16
CA CYS A 290 -1.03 -7.76 10.81
C CYS A 290 -1.20 -6.23 10.93
N ALA A 291 -0.65 -5.62 11.99
CA ALA A 291 -0.84 -4.21 12.28
C ALA A 291 0.17 -3.28 11.56
N SER A 292 1.38 -3.74 11.28
CA SER A 292 2.49 -2.91 10.79
C SER A 292 2.38 -2.55 9.30
N THR A 293 1.34 -3.03 8.62
CA THR A 293 0.99 -2.57 7.26
C THR A 293 0.38 -1.17 7.26
N PHE A 294 -0.01 -0.65 8.43
CA PHE A 294 -0.56 0.70 8.55
C PHE A 294 0.45 1.76 8.14
N ARG A 295 -0.01 2.76 7.38
CA ARG A 295 0.77 3.96 7.05
C ARG A 295 -0.04 5.23 7.31
N SER A 296 0.51 6.12 8.12
CA SER A 296 -0.07 7.40 8.52
C SER A 296 -0.13 8.43 7.39
N THR A 297 0.60 8.19 6.29
CA THR A 297 0.62 9.10 5.12
C THR A 297 -0.69 9.14 4.36
N ASP A 298 -1.45 8.04 4.34
CA ASP A 298 -2.77 7.96 3.68
C ASP A 298 -3.78 7.08 4.42
N TYR A 299 -3.45 6.68 5.65
CA TYR A 299 -4.29 5.92 6.57
C TYR A 299 -4.73 4.54 6.05
N GLN A 300 -4.01 3.96 5.09
CA GLN A 300 -4.24 2.60 4.65
C GLN A 300 -3.51 1.55 5.50
N GLY A 301 -3.90 0.29 5.33
CA GLY A 301 -3.31 -0.86 6.03
C GLY A 301 -3.84 -1.02 7.47
N GLY A 302 -3.09 -1.76 8.27
CA GLY A 302 -3.44 -2.14 9.63
C GLY A 302 -4.19 -3.47 9.71
N CYS A 303 -4.45 -3.91 10.94
CA CYS A 303 -4.97 -5.25 11.19
C CYS A 303 -6.51 -5.36 11.05
N ASN A 304 -7.24 -4.25 10.92
CA ASN A 304 -8.67 -4.31 10.64
C ASN A 304 -8.90 -4.89 9.24
N GLY A 305 -9.76 -5.91 9.14
CA GLY A 305 -9.93 -6.74 7.95
C GLY A 305 -9.19 -8.08 8.01
N ALA A 306 -8.29 -8.30 8.96
CA ALA A 306 -7.47 -9.53 9.06
C ALA A 306 -6.80 -9.90 7.73
N ARG A 307 -6.42 -8.90 6.94
CA ARG A 307 -5.98 -9.07 5.54
C ARG A 307 -4.69 -9.88 5.40
N ILE A 308 -3.91 -10.01 6.48
CA ILE A 308 -2.77 -10.94 6.57
C ILE A 308 -3.15 -12.39 6.21
N LYS A 309 -4.43 -12.76 6.31
CA LYS A 309 -4.97 -14.07 5.93
C LYS A 309 -5.21 -14.26 4.43
N LEU A 310 -5.15 -13.18 3.66
CA LEU A 310 -5.62 -13.11 2.28
C LEU A 310 -4.46 -12.68 1.37
N SER A 311 -4.51 -13.08 0.10
CA SER A 311 -3.56 -12.58 -0.90
C SER A 311 -3.84 -11.08 -1.17
N PRO A 312 -2.79 -10.25 -1.27
CA PRO A 312 -1.38 -10.66 -1.37
C PRO A 312 -0.64 -10.81 -0.03
N GLN A 313 -1.17 -10.29 1.09
CA GLN A 313 -0.41 -10.19 2.34
C GLN A 313 0.06 -11.53 2.89
N LYS A 314 -0.74 -12.59 2.73
CA LYS A 314 -0.36 -13.94 3.18
C LYS A 314 0.85 -14.52 2.43
N ASP A 315 1.13 -13.99 1.23
CA ASP A 315 2.15 -14.48 0.31
C ASP A 315 3.45 -13.64 0.38
N TRP A 316 3.49 -12.58 1.17
CA TRP A 316 4.70 -11.79 1.37
C TRP A 316 5.77 -12.58 2.12
N GLU A 317 7.03 -12.50 1.67
CA GLU A 317 8.14 -13.25 2.30
C GLU A 317 8.26 -12.94 3.80
N VAL A 318 8.03 -11.69 4.20
CA VAL A 318 8.06 -11.26 5.62
C VAL A 318 6.97 -11.93 6.48
N ASN A 319 5.91 -12.46 5.86
CA ASN A 319 4.76 -13.09 6.50
C ASN A 319 4.79 -14.63 6.42
N LYS A 320 5.90 -15.21 5.97
CA LYS A 320 6.09 -16.66 5.89
C LYS A 320 5.81 -17.34 7.24
N GLY A 321 4.94 -18.35 7.22
CA GLY A 321 4.55 -19.09 8.43
C GLY A 321 3.39 -18.48 9.24
N MET A 322 2.88 -17.29 8.87
CA MET A 322 1.82 -16.62 9.64
C MET A 322 0.45 -17.30 9.47
N ASN A 323 0.14 -17.86 8.30
CA ASN A 323 -1.11 -18.58 8.05
C ASN A 323 -1.20 -19.88 8.85
N GLU A 324 -0.08 -20.60 8.98
CA GLU A 324 0.02 -21.80 9.77
C GLU A 324 -0.13 -21.48 11.26
N LEU A 325 0.46 -20.37 11.71
CA LEU A 325 0.28 -19.89 13.08
C LEU A 325 -1.19 -19.55 13.40
N LEU A 326 -1.96 -19.03 12.44
CA LEU A 326 -3.40 -18.80 12.63
C LEU A 326 -4.17 -20.09 12.92
N MET A 327 -3.67 -21.26 12.49
CA MET A 327 -4.28 -22.54 12.82
C MET A 327 -4.27 -22.82 14.33
N VAL A 328 -3.29 -22.31 15.07
CA VAL A 328 -3.26 -22.39 16.56
C VAL A 328 -4.46 -21.70 17.19
N LEU A 329 -4.92 -20.61 16.56
CA LEU A 329 -6.01 -19.79 17.05
C LEU A 329 -7.39 -20.30 16.59
N THR A 330 -7.48 -21.26 15.66
CA THR A 330 -8.76 -21.78 15.12
C THR A 330 -9.66 -22.37 16.21
N GLY A 331 -9.08 -23.11 17.16
CA GLY A 331 -9.83 -23.67 18.28
C GLY A 331 -10.48 -22.57 19.13
N ILE A 332 -9.76 -21.48 19.39
CA ILE A 332 -10.30 -20.31 20.10
C ILE A 332 -11.35 -19.62 19.24
N LYS A 333 -11.07 -19.37 17.95
CA LYS A 333 -12.04 -18.78 17.01
C LYS A 333 -13.36 -19.55 17.09
N SER A 334 -13.35 -20.86 16.90
CA SER A 334 -14.55 -21.70 16.91
C SER A 334 -15.37 -21.65 18.22
N GLN A 335 -14.72 -21.41 19.37
CA GLN A 335 -15.41 -21.32 20.67
C GLN A 335 -16.19 -20.01 20.84
N PHE A 336 -15.77 -18.94 20.16
CA PHE A 336 -16.30 -17.59 20.32
C PHE A 336 -16.91 -17.02 19.03
N ASP A 337 -16.99 -17.84 17.97
CA ASP A 337 -17.57 -17.45 16.69
C ASP A 337 -19.06 -17.83 16.60
N TRP A 338 -19.91 -16.85 16.30
CA TRP A 338 -21.36 -17.00 16.06
C TRP A 338 -22.15 -17.76 17.16
N GLY A 339 -21.96 -17.38 18.43
CA GLY A 339 -22.78 -17.83 19.56
C GLY A 339 -23.67 -16.72 20.17
N PRO A 340 -24.52 -17.02 21.18
CA PRO A 340 -25.31 -16.03 21.90
C PRO A 340 -24.48 -14.92 22.58
N GLY A 341 -23.17 -15.14 22.73
CA GLY A 341 -22.21 -14.23 23.35
C GLY A 341 -21.50 -13.27 22.39
N GLY A 342 -21.98 -13.10 21.16
CA GLY A 342 -21.41 -12.18 20.17
C GLY A 342 -20.44 -12.83 19.18
N ALA A 343 -19.94 -12.02 18.24
CA ALA A 343 -19.01 -12.46 17.20
C ALA A 343 -17.56 -12.05 17.52
N LEU A 344 -16.64 -12.97 17.28
CA LEU A 344 -15.19 -12.74 17.32
C LEU A 344 -14.64 -12.73 15.89
N SER A 345 -14.16 -11.59 15.42
CA SER A 345 -13.43 -11.50 14.13
C SER A 345 -12.03 -12.10 14.25
N TRP A 346 -11.46 -12.57 13.13
CA TRP A 346 -10.04 -12.89 13.07
C TRP A 346 -9.17 -11.68 13.39
N ALA A 347 -9.58 -10.49 12.92
CA ALA A 347 -8.84 -9.26 13.16
C ALA A 347 -8.69 -8.96 14.65
N ASP A 348 -9.77 -9.07 15.43
CA ASP A 348 -9.71 -8.90 16.88
C ASP A 348 -8.99 -10.05 17.58
N LEU A 349 -9.18 -11.29 17.12
CA LEU A 349 -8.49 -12.46 17.68
C LEU A 349 -6.96 -12.36 17.53
N ILE A 350 -6.46 -11.91 16.37
CA ILE A 350 -5.03 -11.69 16.14
C ILE A 350 -4.48 -10.65 17.12
N VAL A 351 -5.16 -9.50 17.23
CA VAL A 351 -4.69 -8.40 18.07
C VAL A 351 -4.73 -8.79 19.56
N ILE A 352 -5.84 -9.35 20.05
CA ILE A 352 -5.93 -9.76 21.46
C ILE A 352 -4.96 -10.89 21.78
N ALA A 353 -4.70 -11.80 20.84
CA ALA A 353 -3.72 -12.86 21.04
C ALA A 353 -2.31 -12.31 21.24
N GLY A 354 -1.91 -11.34 20.41
CA GLY A 354 -0.63 -10.63 20.58
C GLY A 354 -0.55 -9.83 21.87
N THR A 355 -1.61 -9.11 22.25
CA THR A 355 -1.68 -8.36 23.51
C THR A 355 -1.51 -9.27 24.73
N VAL A 356 -2.26 -10.37 24.78
CA VAL A 356 -2.19 -11.35 25.88
C VAL A 356 -0.83 -12.04 25.92
N ALA A 357 -0.21 -12.28 24.76
CA ALA A 357 1.14 -12.81 24.68
C ALA A 357 2.20 -11.84 25.22
N LEU A 358 2.05 -10.53 25.01
CA LEU A 358 2.91 -9.52 25.64
C LEU A 358 2.72 -9.48 27.16
N GLU A 359 1.48 -9.55 27.65
CA GLU A 359 1.18 -9.62 29.09
C GLU A 359 1.84 -10.84 29.74
N ASP A 360 1.69 -12.02 29.12
CA ASP A 360 2.31 -13.26 29.61
C ASP A 360 3.85 -13.15 29.65
N ALA A 361 4.45 -12.63 28.58
CA ALA A 361 5.89 -12.45 28.49
C ALA A 361 6.43 -11.42 29.49
N ALA A 362 5.64 -10.40 29.84
CA ALA A 362 6.02 -9.39 30.83
C ALA A 362 5.81 -9.84 32.29
N GLY A 363 5.07 -10.93 32.52
CA GLY A 363 4.86 -11.53 33.83
C GLY A 363 4.16 -10.59 34.82
N THR A 364 4.46 -10.73 36.12
CA THR A 364 3.85 -9.92 37.20
C THR A 364 4.22 -8.43 37.15
N SER A 365 5.18 -8.06 36.29
CA SER A 365 5.64 -6.68 36.10
C SER A 365 4.96 -6.00 34.90
N ALA A 366 4.03 -6.70 34.24
CA ALA A 366 3.39 -6.24 33.01
C ALA A 366 2.59 -4.96 33.24
N PRO A 367 2.77 -3.90 32.42
CA PRO A 367 1.74 -2.88 32.30
C PRO A 367 0.47 -3.56 31.75
N HIS A 368 -0.70 -3.18 32.26
CA HIS A 368 -1.95 -3.61 31.64
C HIS A 368 -2.03 -3.01 30.23
N PHE A 369 -2.19 -3.85 29.22
CA PHE A 369 -2.34 -3.39 27.85
C PHE A 369 -3.83 -3.25 27.52
N GLU A 370 -4.22 -2.05 27.11
CA GLU A 370 -5.59 -1.80 26.67
C GLU A 370 -5.89 -2.56 25.38
N PHE A 371 -7.13 -3.05 25.27
CA PHE A 371 -7.64 -3.70 24.06
C PHE A 371 -8.94 -3.04 23.62
N CYS A 372 -8.97 -2.58 22.36
CA CYS A 372 -10.17 -2.09 21.70
C CYS A 372 -10.64 -3.13 20.68
N GLY A 373 -11.81 -3.73 20.91
CA GLY A 373 -12.47 -4.63 19.95
C GLY A 373 -13.35 -3.89 18.94
N GLY A 374 -13.92 -4.64 17.99
CA GLY A 374 -14.79 -4.13 16.94
C GLY A 374 -14.17 -4.18 15.54
N ARG A 375 -12.98 -4.76 15.39
CA ARG A 375 -12.44 -5.05 14.05
C ARG A 375 -13.27 -6.11 13.37
N VAL A 376 -13.23 -6.12 12.06
CA VAL A 376 -13.96 -7.05 11.20
C VAL A 376 -13.02 -7.81 10.29
N ASP A 377 -13.54 -8.83 9.63
CA ASP A 377 -12.79 -9.59 8.63
C ASP A 377 -13.16 -9.10 7.23
N ALA A 378 -12.16 -8.88 6.38
CA ALA A 378 -12.36 -8.52 4.98
C ALA A 378 -13.01 -9.70 4.23
N ARG A 379 -13.71 -9.40 3.13
CA ARG A 379 -14.33 -10.41 2.28
C ARG A 379 -13.26 -11.26 1.58
N HIS A 380 -13.62 -12.48 1.18
CA HIS A 380 -12.74 -13.32 0.36
C HIS A 380 -12.24 -12.56 -0.88
N GLY A 381 -10.94 -12.67 -1.16
CA GLY A 381 -10.29 -11.98 -2.27
C GLY A 381 -9.86 -10.53 -1.99
N ASP A 382 -10.22 -9.95 -0.85
CA ASP A 382 -9.82 -8.60 -0.47
C ASP A 382 -8.67 -8.59 0.57
N GLY A 383 -7.47 -9.04 0.15
CA GLY A 383 -6.26 -8.89 0.96
C GLY A 383 -5.64 -7.50 0.91
N GLY A 384 -6.32 -6.53 0.29
CA GLY A 384 -5.80 -5.18 0.11
C GLY A 384 -4.71 -5.10 -0.97
N PRO A 385 -4.06 -3.94 -1.10
CA PRO A 385 -3.18 -3.66 -2.22
C PRO A 385 -1.74 -4.17 -2.00
N GLU A 386 -1.10 -4.60 -3.10
CA GLU A 386 0.29 -5.08 -3.12
C GLU A 386 1.30 -4.04 -2.63
N TYR A 387 1.06 -2.75 -2.90
CA TYR A 387 2.00 -1.68 -2.55
C TYR A 387 2.17 -1.45 -1.04
N LEU A 388 1.39 -2.14 -0.19
CA LEU A 388 1.59 -2.13 1.27
C LEU A 388 2.66 -3.12 1.72
N ALA A 389 3.18 -3.96 0.82
CA ALA A 389 4.31 -4.83 1.13
C ALA A 389 5.50 -3.99 1.66
N PRO A 390 6.19 -4.44 2.73
CA PRO A 390 7.38 -3.75 3.20
C PRO A 390 8.42 -3.60 2.08
N ARG A 391 9.01 -2.42 1.98
CA ARG A 391 10.03 -2.13 0.95
C ARG A 391 11.37 -2.74 1.32
N ASP A 392 12.05 -3.28 0.32
CA ASP A 392 13.44 -3.70 0.43
C ASP A 392 14.36 -2.47 0.37
N ILE A 393 14.85 -2.05 1.53
CA ILE A 393 15.73 -0.89 1.69
C ILE A 393 17.09 -1.40 2.15
N PRO A 394 18.15 -1.34 1.31
CA PRO A 394 19.45 -1.94 1.63
C PRO A 394 20.11 -1.40 2.91
N ASN A 395 19.80 -0.16 3.29
CA ASN A 395 20.33 0.44 4.51
C ASN A 395 19.35 0.22 5.68
N ALA A 396 19.74 -0.63 6.64
CA ALA A 396 18.90 -0.99 7.79
C ALA A 396 18.48 0.22 8.66
N VAL A 397 19.31 1.26 8.78
CA VAL A 397 18.96 2.46 9.55
C VAL A 397 17.90 3.28 8.83
N LEU A 398 18.01 3.43 7.52
CA LEU A 398 16.99 4.09 6.71
C LEU A 398 15.69 3.27 6.69
N ALA A 399 15.78 1.96 6.54
CA ALA A 399 14.64 1.05 6.59
C ALA A 399 13.86 1.20 7.90
N ALA A 400 14.56 1.14 9.03
CA ALA A 400 13.95 1.30 10.35
C ALA A 400 13.32 2.69 10.51
N ARG A 401 14.03 3.77 10.15
CA ARG A 401 13.49 5.14 10.26
C ARG A 401 12.24 5.33 9.41
N GLU A 402 12.23 4.79 8.20
CA GLU A 402 11.11 4.90 7.28
C GLU A 402 9.89 4.13 7.78
N GLU A 403 10.06 2.89 8.24
CA GLU A 403 8.98 2.10 8.86
C GLU A 403 8.38 2.85 10.06
N MET A 404 9.23 3.42 10.93
CA MET A 404 8.80 4.18 12.10
C MET A 404 7.99 5.43 11.73
N LEU A 405 8.43 6.17 10.69
CA LEU A 405 7.74 7.35 10.20
C LEU A 405 6.39 6.98 9.57
N LEU A 406 6.33 5.92 8.77
CA LEU A 406 5.09 5.44 8.17
C LEU A 406 4.09 5.03 9.26
N LEU A 407 4.52 4.33 10.31
CA LEU A 407 3.65 3.97 11.42
C LEU A 407 3.17 5.16 12.27
N GLY A 408 3.67 6.38 12.02
CA GLY A 408 3.32 7.57 12.79
C GLY A 408 3.90 7.57 14.21
N LEU A 409 4.99 6.85 14.43
CA LEU A 409 5.63 6.70 15.74
C LEU A 409 6.62 7.83 16.00
N THR A 410 6.66 8.32 17.24
CA THR A 410 7.80 9.12 17.70
C THR A 410 9.07 8.26 17.79
N PRO A 411 10.28 8.85 17.70
CA PRO A 411 11.52 8.10 17.89
C PRO A 411 11.57 7.29 19.20
N ARG A 412 10.97 7.83 20.29
CA ARG A 412 10.91 7.13 21.58
C ARG A 412 10.04 5.88 21.52
N GLN A 413 8.83 5.97 20.95
CA GLN A 413 7.92 4.83 20.80
C GLN A 413 8.53 3.76 19.89
N ALA A 414 9.12 4.19 18.78
CA ALA A 414 9.81 3.33 17.85
C ALA A 414 10.95 2.53 18.50
N VAL A 415 11.83 3.20 19.25
CA VAL A 415 12.93 2.52 19.97
C VAL A 415 12.37 1.53 21.00
N ALA A 416 11.32 1.88 21.74
CA ALA A 416 10.69 0.98 22.70
C ALA A 416 10.13 -0.28 22.01
N LEU A 417 9.47 -0.12 20.86
CA LEU A 417 8.88 -1.23 20.08
C LEU A 417 9.90 -2.17 19.44
N GLN A 418 11.16 -1.74 19.28
CA GLN A 418 12.21 -2.64 18.79
C GLN A 418 12.58 -3.74 19.80
N ALA A 419 12.34 -3.51 21.09
CA ALA A 419 12.55 -4.49 22.16
C ALA A 419 11.40 -5.49 22.35
N ARG A 420 10.38 -5.48 21.46
CA ARG A 420 9.32 -6.49 21.48
C ARG A 420 9.88 -7.90 21.34
N LEU A 421 9.13 -8.90 21.82
CA LEU A 421 9.49 -10.29 21.59
C LEU A 421 9.59 -10.58 20.09
N ARG A 422 10.63 -11.31 19.71
CA ARG A 422 10.83 -11.82 18.35
C ARG A 422 10.93 -13.32 18.43
N SER A 423 10.14 -14.01 17.61
CA SER A 423 10.12 -15.48 17.58
C SER A 423 11.38 -16.02 16.91
N PRO A 424 12.27 -16.76 17.61
CA PRO A 424 13.46 -17.34 16.99
C PRO A 424 13.13 -18.28 15.83
N SER A 425 12.08 -19.10 15.95
CA SER A 425 11.67 -20.02 14.87
C SER A 425 11.24 -19.28 13.60
N ARG A 426 10.57 -18.13 13.71
CA ARG A 426 10.19 -17.33 12.52
C ARG A 426 11.35 -16.55 11.95
N GLN A 427 12.23 -16.05 12.79
CA GLN A 427 13.47 -15.40 12.34
C GLN A 427 14.35 -16.40 11.55
N ALA A 428 14.38 -17.68 11.95
CA ALA A 428 15.06 -18.74 11.22
C ALA A 428 14.51 -18.99 9.81
N LEU A 429 13.19 -18.88 9.60
CA LEU A 429 12.59 -19.01 8.26
C LEU A 429 13.00 -17.88 7.30
N LEU A 430 13.47 -16.76 7.84
CA LEU A 430 14.00 -15.60 7.12
C LEU A 430 15.54 -15.60 7.04
N GLY A 431 16.20 -16.66 7.51
CA GLY A 431 17.66 -16.80 7.47
C GLY A 431 18.41 -16.19 8.66
N TYR A 432 17.71 -15.71 9.69
CA TYR A 432 18.35 -15.20 10.92
C TYR A 432 18.53 -16.31 11.95
N SER A 433 19.50 -16.18 12.85
CA SER A 433 19.73 -17.14 13.93
C SER A 433 19.93 -16.46 15.29
N GLY A 434 19.57 -17.18 16.35
CA GLY A 434 19.78 -16.76 17.73
C GLY A 434 18.63 -15.96 18.34
N SER A 435 18.85 -15.55 19.59
CA SER A 435 17.98 -14.66 20.37
C SER A 435 18.85 -13.61 21.05
N TRP A 436 18.38 -12.36 21.13
CA TRP A 436 19.06 -11.30 21.87
C TRP A 436 18.98 -11.50 23.40
N ASN A 437 18.10 -12.39 23.87
CA ASN A 437 18.02 -12.81 25.26
C ASN A 437 17.94 -14.35 25.35
N PRO A 438 19.07 -15.06 25.16
CA PRO A 438 19.07 -16.52 25.19
C PRO A 438 18.72 -17.09 26.58
N ALA A 439 18.94 -16.32 27.65
CA ALA A 439 18.62 -16.74 29.02
C ALA A 439 17.11 -16.73 29.30
N SER A 440 16.33 -15.89 28.62
CA SER A 440 14.87 -15.81 28.81
C SER A 440 14.19 -15.29 27.53
N PRO A 441 14.21 -16.09 26.43
CA PRO A 441 13.69 -15.65 25.14
C PRO A 441 12.16 -15.45 25.14
N ASP A 442 11.47 -16.01 26.14
CA ASP A 442 10.04 -15.89 26.37
C ASP A 442 9.65 -14.69 27.24
N GLN A 443 10.61 -13.88 27.72
CA GLN A 443 10.35 -12.76 28.63
C GLN A 443 10.55 -11.38 27.99
N LEU A 444 9.57 -10.48 28.17
CA LEU A 444 9.67 -9.08 27.82
C LEU A 444 10.48 -8.33 28.88
N SER A 445 11.61 -7.73 28.51
CA SER A 445 12.47 -7.02 29.44
C SER A 445 13.30 -5.94 28.75
N ASN A 446 13.95 -5.07 29.54
CA ASN A 446 14.92 -4.11 29.01
C ASN A 446 16.29 -4.73 28.69
N SER A 447 16.43 -6.06 28.78
CA SER A 447 17.67 -6.76 28.46
C SER A 447 18.11 -6.53 27.02
N TYR A 448 17.18 -6.31 26.08
CA TYR A 448 17.50 -5.95 24.70
C TYR A 448 18.45 -4.75 24.63
N PHE A 449 18.09 -3.67 25.33
CA PHE A 449 18.90 -2.45 25.35
C PHE A 449 20.21 -2.65 26.12
N LYS A 450 20.18 -3.40 27.22
CA LYS A 450 21.39 -3.68 28.01
C LYS A 450 22.41 -4.49 27.20
N VAL A 451 21.97 -5.53 26.49
CA VAL A 451 22.84 -6.32 25.59
C VAL A 451 23.33 -5.43 24.45
N LEU A 452 22.44 -4.70 23.78
CA LEU A 452 22.81 -3.84 22.66
C LEU A 452 23.88 -2.79 23.04
N LEU A 453 23.77 -2.16 24.21
CA LEU A 453 24.67 -1.09 24.65
C LEU A 453 25.97 -1.59 25.31
N ASN A 454 25.97 -2.79 25.91
CA ASN A 454 27.11 -3.28 26.68
C ASN A 454 27.87 -4.44 25.99
N THR A 455 27.43 -4.87 24.81
CA THR A 455 28.09 -5.91 24.03
C THR A 455 28.87 -5.30 22.87
N HIS A 456 30.07 -5.82 22.61
CA HIS A 456 30.82 -5.49 21.40
C HIS A 456 30.28 -6.33 20.23
N TRP A 457 30.00 -5.68 19.10
CA TRP A 457 29.39 -6.32 17.93
C TRP A 457 30.37 -6.32 16.76
N GLU A 458 30.60 -7.50 16.20
CA GLU A 458 31.40 -7.70 14.98
C GLU A 458 30.52 -8.32 13.88
N PRO A 459 30.71 -7.94 12.61
CA PRO A 459 30.02 -8.59 11.50
C PRO A 459 30.31 -10.08 11.45
N HIS A 460 29.26 -10.90 11.28
CA HIS A 460 29.39 -12.35 11.14
C HIS A 460 28.50 -12.85 10.00
N THR A 461 29.03 -13.75 9.18
CA THR A 461 28.25 -14.48 8.16
C THR A 461 27.83 -15.83 8.74
N SER A 462 26.52 -16.09 8.78
CA SER A 462 26.05 -17.40 9.23
C SER A 462 26.53 -18.51 8.28
N ALA A 463 26.86 -19.69 8.81
CA ALA A 463 27.41 -20.83 8.05
C ALA A 463 26.47 -21.41 6.97
N ALA A 464 25.26 -20.85 6.78
CA ALA A 464 24.33 -21.25 5.73
C ALA A 464 24.89 -20.99 4.31
N GLU A 465 25.85 -20.08 4.13
CA GLU A 465 26.54 -19.90 2.85
C GLU A 465 27.58 -20.99 2.53
N SER A 466 28.11 -21.71 3.53
CA SER A 466 29.20 -22.67 3.30
C SER A 466 28.74 -24.07 2.87
N THR A 467 27.42 -24.33 2.83
CA THR A 467 26.86 -25.66 2.52
C THR A 467 25.99 -25.70 1.26
N MET A 468 25.78 -24.57 0.55
CA MET A 468 25.03 -24.51 -0.72
C MET A 468 25.89 -24.51 -2.00
N MET A 469 27.12 -24.98 -1.96
CA MET A 469 27.93 -25.37 -3.13
C MET A 469 28.79 -26.58 -2.71
N PRO A 470 28.56 -27.84 -3.18
CA PRO A 470 28.12 -28.24 -4.52
C PRO A 470 27.04 -29.34 -4.52
N ALA A 471 25.80 -29.02 -4.92
CA ALA A 471 24.79 -30.03 -5.28
C ALA A 471 23.88 -29.58 -6.44
N LEU A 472 24.35 -28.65 -7.27
CA LEU A 472 23.65 -28.19 -8.49
C LEU A 472 24.60 -28.20 -9.69
N LEU A 473 25.11 -29.39 -10.02
CA LEU A 473 25.75 -29.69 -11.33
C LEU A 473 25.12 -30.92 -12.00
N SER A 474 23.86 -31.23 -11.70
CA SER A 474 23.14 -32.32 -12.37
C SER A 474 21.64 -32.04 -12.46
N PHE A 475 21.24 -30.95 -13.12
CA PHE A 475 19.95 -30.94 -13.81
C PHE A 475 20.11 -30.24 -15.15
N LYS A 476 19.95 -31.03 -16.22
CA LYS A 476 20.01 -30.58 -17.60
C LYS A 476 18.92 -29.55 -17.85
N SER A 477 19.36 -28.42 -18.38
CA SER A 477 18.57 -27.37 -19.05
C SER A 477 17.49 -27.95 -19.96
N THR A 478 16.23 -27.52 -19.78
CA THR A 478 15.33 -27.19 -20.89
C THR A 478 14.50 -25.93 -20.56
N SER A 479 14.71 -24.88 -21.36
CA SER A 479 13.81 -23.81 -21.79
C SER A 479 13.19 -22.77 -20.81
N SER A 480 13.62 -21.51 -21.01
CA SER A 480 12.95 -20.19 -20.86
C SER A 480 12.15 -19.89 -19.57
N SER A 481 12.53 -18.95 -18.71
CA SER A 481 12.75 -17.53 -19.02
C SER A 481 13.64 -16.85 -17.97
N LYS A 482 14.38 -15.84 -18.41
CA LYS A 482 15.50 -15.17 -17.72
C LYS A 482 15.07 -14.42 -16.46
N MET A 483 15.62 -14.81 -15.30
CA MET A 483 15.70 -13.97 -14.10
C MET A 483 17.15 -13.52 -13.93
N LYS A 484 17.41 -12.21 -14.07
CA LYS A 484 18.75 -11.62 -13.87
C LYS A 484 19.05 -11.56 -12.36
N MET A 485 19.80 -12.53 -11.85
CA MET A 485 20.58 -12.39 -10.62
C MET A 485 21.89 -11.67 -10.97
N HIS A 486 22.06 -10.43 -10.54
CA HIS A 486 23.36 -9.75 -10.59
C HIS A 486 24.05 -9.85 -9.24
N LEU A 487 25.12 -10.66 -9.25
CA LEU A 487 26.21 -10.72 -8.29
C LEU A 487 26.85 -9.34 -8.10
N LEU A 488 27.06 -8.93 -6.85
CA LEU A 488 28.01 -7.87 -6.49
C LEU A 488 28.68 -8.20 -5.15
N TRP A 489 29.67 -9.09 -5.21
CA TRP A 489 30.81 -9.09 -4.30
C TRP A 489 32.05 -8.78 -5.13
N ARG A 490 32.44 -7.50 -5.16
CA ARG A 490 33.78 -6.94 -5.49
C ARG A 490 33.64 -5.43 -5.70
N SER A 491 33.68 -4.67 -4.60
CA SER A 491 34.22 -3.30 -4.57
C SER A 491 34.27 -2.82 -3.13
N LEU A 492 35.30 -3.23 -2.40
CA LEU A 492 35.57 -2.74 -1.03
C LEU A 492 37.09 -2.61 -0.82
N HIS A 493 37.79 -2.09 -1.83
CA HIS A 493 39.23 -1.80 -1.70
C HIS A 493 39.74 -0.54 -2.39
N GLU A 494 38.89 0.37 -2.84
CA GLU A 494 39.32 1.71 -3.26
C GLU A 494 38.17 2.70 -2.98
N HIS A 495 38.23 3.42 -1.86
CA HIS A 495 37.67 4.77 -1.61
C HIS A 495 37.80 5.16 -0.12
N PHE A 496 38.96 4.88 0.48
CA PHE A 496 39.48 5.61 1.63
C PHE A 496 41.00 5.74 1.44
N GLY A 497 41.36 6.76 0.67
CA GLY A 497 42.66 7.38 0.53
C GLY A 497 42.42 8.87 0.39
#